data_AF-A0A2V8TYZ8-F1
#
_entry.id   AF-A0A2V8TYZ8-F1
#
_cell.length_a   1.000
_cell.length_b   1.000
_cell.length_c   1.000
_cell.angle_alpha   90.00
_cell.angle_beta   90.00
_cell.angle_gamma   90.00
#
_symmetry.space_group_name_H-M   'P 1'
#
loop_
_entity.id
_entity.type
_entity.pdbx_description
1 polymer ?
#
loop_
_entity_poly.entity_id
_entity_poly.type
_entity_poly.pdbx_seq_one_letter_code
_entity_poly.pdbx_strand_id
1 'polypeptide(L)'
;MAKRIFDSLLAAGQIPRKGAVLERTRLIAIAAALLHDVGHGPFSHLYEKVFNDRRHEEWTRLIIRHARGETGRLLRRAGAVEEILAVYDRTYRPPFVSDIVSSQLDADRLDYLLRDSFMTGVAYGRYDLDWILTNLRLARRGRESSERVRSKGTGRGAAASTGGGRDNDLRLAINGLKGYHAAEQFVIGRYLMYQQVYYHKTSRSAEQMIRTALQRLVDAHGETGALPDPCAASIKRLVETRGSLPVEDFLRLDDWLFLSAFQEWALAPPGKVDPILRDLCDRITRRRLFKTVRLTAGSRQKLFGEAIEELSDLFRKKGFDPRYYLLEDDATDLPYRDLAYSDRMGTAPEDIGLAVRGRIVGYMSERSVSPLIDSIRNEPRKLLRLCFPGAMRAAVERRLKPFIAGERQ
;
A
#
# COMPACT_ATOMS: atom_id res chain seq x y z
N MET A 1 12.16 -11.23 5.48
CA MET A 1 13.07 -10.14 5.91
C MET A 1 13.21 -9.98 7.43
N ALA A 2 12.14 -9.89 8.23
CA ALA A 2 12.19 -9.57 9.67
C ALA A 2 13.19 -10.40 10.51
N LYS A 3 13.29 -11.71 10.27
CA LYS A 3 14.30 -12.57 10.89
C LYS A 3 15.73 -12.06 10.68
N ARG A 4 16.07 -11.62 9.45
CA ARG A 4 17.41 -11.09 9.11
C ARG A 4 17.68 -9.78 9.83
N ILE A 5 16.69 -8.89 9.93
CA ILE A 5 16.80 -7.65 10.72
C ILE A 5 17.11 -7.99 12.18
N PHE A 6 16.31 -8.87 12.78
CA PHE A 6 16.49 -9.27 14.17
C PHE A 6 17.85 -9.92 14.43
N ASP A 7 18.25 -10.86 13.57
CA ASP A 7 19.54 -11.56 13.65
C ASP A 7 20.72 -10.56 13.47
N SER A 8 20.57 -9.52 12.65
CA SER A 8 21.59 -8.46 12.47
C SER A 8 21.73 -7.59 13.71
N LEU A 9 20.61 -7.23 14.37
CA LEU A 9 20.63 -6.49 15.63
C LEU A 9 21.29 -7.31 16.75
N LEU A 10 21.03 -8.62 16.78
CA LEU A 10 21.67 -9.58 17.70
C LEU A 10 23.18 -9.68 17.45
N ALA A 11 23.60 -9.82 16.20
CA ALA A 11 25.00 -9.91 15.80
C ALA A 11 25.79 -8.65 16.16
N ALA A 12 25.16 -7.48 16.02
CA ALA A 12 25.70 -6.19 16.44
C ALA A 12 25.73 -5.98 17.97
N GLY A 13 25.26 -6.94 18.77
CA GLY A 13 25.27 -6.86 20.24
C GLY A 13 24.29 -5.83 20.80
N GLN A 14 23.26 -5.45 20.03
CA GLN A 14 22.31 -4.40 20.41
C GLN A 14 21.11 -4.93 21.20
N ILE A 15 20.96 -6.24 21.22
CA ILE A 15 19.93 -6.99 21.93
C ILE A 15 20.64 -8.13 22.69
N PRO A 16 20.20 -8.52 23.91
CA PRO A 16 20.80 -9.63 24.65
C PRO A 16 20.90 -10.91 23.82
N ARG A 17 21.90 -11.77 24.09
CA ARG A 17 22.16 -12.99 23.30
C ARG A 17 21.24 -14.18 23.62
N LYS A 18 20.66 -14.24 24.82
CA LYS A 18 19.84 -15.37 25.30
C LYS A 18 18.75 -14.88 26.26
N GLY A 19 17.65 -15.61 26.33
CA GLY A 19 16.57 -15.42 27.30
C GLY A 19 15.19 -15.70 26.71
N ALA A 20 14.29 -16.28 27.50
CA ALA A 20 12.94 -16.64 27.03
C ALA A 20 12.15 -15.43 26.50
N VAL A 21 12.32 -14.26 27.13
CA VAL A 21 11.69 -13.00 26.68
C VAL A 21 12.17 -12.63 25.28
N LEU A 22 13.46 -12.78 24.99
CA LEU A 22 14.04 -12.50 23.68
C LEU A 22 13.48 -13.44 22.61
N GLU A 23 13.43 -14.73 22.91
CA GLU A 23 12.90 -15.74 22.00
C GLU A 23 11.43 -15.46 21.68
N ARG A 24 10.65 -15.06 22.69
CA ARG A 24 9.27 -14.61 22.50
C ARG A 24 9.19 -13.36 21.63
N THR A 25 9.97 -12.32 21.94
CA THR A 25 9.98 -11.07 21.14
C THR A 25 10.37 -11.33 19.68
N ARG A 26 11.37 -12.20 19.44
CA ARG A 26 11.78 -12.60 18.09
C ARG A 26 10.65 -13.34 17.37
N LEU A 27 9.99 -14.26 18.04
CA LEU A 27 8.85 -15.01 17.49
C LEU A 27 7.70 -14.07 17.13
N ILE A 28 7.33 -13.15 18.02
CA ILE A 28 6.28 -12.16 17.76
C ILE A 28 6.65 -11.24 16.60
N ALA A 29 7.89 -10.75 16.53
CA ALA A 29 8.34 -9.90 15.41
C ALA A 29 8.24 -10.64 14.07
N ILE A 30 8.67 -11.90 14.01
CA ILE A 30 8.62 -12.73 12.79
C ILE A 30 7.17 -13.06 12.43
N ALA A 31 6.33 -13.43 13.40
CA ALA A 31 4.93 -13.76 13.17
C ALA A 31 4.13 -12.54 12.69
N ALA A 32 4.32 -11.38 13.32
CA ALA A 32 3.70 -10.13 12.89
C ALA A 32 4.15 -9.73 11.48
N ALA A 33 5.45 -9.83 11.17
CA ALA A 33 5.92 -9.58 9.81
C ALA A 33 5.39 -10.60 8.79
N LEU A 34 5.21 -11.87 9.16
CA LEU A 34 4.66 -12.89 8.26
C LEU A 34 3.18 -12.66 7.96
N LEU A 35 2.43 -12.11 8.91
CA LEU A 35 0.98 -11.97 8.85
C LEU A 35 0.50 -10.56 8.49
N HIS A 36 1.39 -9.59 8.28
CA HIS A 36 0.99 -8.18 8.09
C HIS A 36 0.00 -8.00 6.93
N ASP A 37 0.20 -8.74 5.85
CA ASP A 37 -0.57 -8.67 4.61
C ASP A 37 -1.58 -9.81 4.41
N VAL A 38 -1.85 -10.64 5.43
CA VAL A 38 -2.78 -11.77 5.31
C VAL A 38 -4.23 -11.34 5.00
N GLY A 39 -4.56 -10.07 5.27
CA GLY A 39 -5.85 -9.46 4.97
C GLY A 39 -6.03 -8.91 3.56
N HIS A 40 -5.04 -9.04 2.67
CA HIS A 40 -5.22 -8.66 1.27
C HIS A 40 -6.15 -9.63 0.55
N GLY A 41 -7.25 -9.09 0.03
CA GLY A 41 -8.15 -9.81 -0.87
C GLY A 41 -7.61 -9.82 -2.32
N PRO A 42 -8.38 -10.41 -3.25
CA PRO A 42 -7.98 -10.49 -4.65
C PRO A 42 -7.76 -9.10 -5.25
N PHE A 43 -6.71 -8.95 -6.04
CA PHE A 43 -6.29 -7.67 -6.63
C PHE A 43 -6.08 -6.52 -5.60
N SER A 44 -5.82 -6.87 -4.33
CA SER A 44 -5.46 -5.96 -3.24
C SER A 44 -6.39 -4.74 -3.11
N HIS A 45 -5.90 -3.53 -3.39
CA HIS A 45 -6.67 -2.29 -3.21
C HIS A 45 -7.86 -2.13 -4.16
N LEU A 46 -7.91 -2.88 -5.27
CA LEU A 46 -9.06 -2.80 -6.18
C LEU A 46 -10.31 -3.38 -5.52
N TYR A 47 -10.16 -4.47 -4.77
CA TYR A 47 -11.23 -5.08 -4.01
C TYR A 47 -11.83 -4.08 -3.00
N GLU A 48 -10.96 -3.41 -2.22
CA GLU A 48 -11.38 -2.44 -1.21
C GLU A 48 -12.22 -1.30 -1.80
N LYS A 49 -11.79 -0.78 -2.95
CA LYS A 49 -12.46 0.34 -3.63
C LYS A 49 -13.85 0.01 -4.18
N VAL A 50 -14.12 -1.25 -4.49
CA VAL A 50 -15.39 -1.68 -5.08
C VAL A 50 -16.37 -2.14 -4.01
N PHE A 51 -15.91 -2.97 -3.07
CA PHE A 51 -16.80 -3.60 -2.09
C PHE A 51 -16.92 -2.82 -0.79
N ASN A 52 -16.08 -1.79 -0.57
CA ASN A 52 -16.15 -0.77 0.49
C ASN A 52 -16.43 -1.27 1.93
N ASP A 53 -16.25 -2.55 2.22
CA ASP A 53 -16.56 -3.14 3.53
C ASP A 53 -15.47 -2.80 4.54
N ARG A 54 -14.20 -3.12 4.23
CA ARG A 54 -13.06 -2.98 5.15
C ARG A 54 -11.75 -2.84 4.40
N ARG A 55 -10.78 -2.17 5.02
CA ARG A 55 -9.38 -2.15 4.58
C ARG A 55 -8.70 -3.48 4.91
N HIS A 56 -7.68 -3.86 4.15
CA HIS A 56 -6.89 -5.08 4.35
C HIS A 56 -6.29 -5.14 5.76
N GLU A 57 -5.87 -4.01 6.33
CA GLU A 57 -5.38 -3.95 7.71
C GLU A 57 -6.43 -4.41 8.75
N GLU A 58 -7.72 -4.15 8.47
CA GLU A 58 -8.83 -4.57 9.32
C GLU A 58 -9.11 -6.06 9.11
N TRP A 59 -9.06 -6.55 7.86
CA TRP A 59 -9.12 -7.98 7.55
C TRP A 59 -7.99 -8.76 8.22
N THR A 60 -6.75 -8.27 8.17
CA THR A 60 -5.60 -8.87 8.84
C THR A 60 -5.91 -9.08 10.33
N ARG A 61 -6.45 -8.06 11.01
CA ARG A 61 -6.83 -8.16 12.43
C ARG A 61 -7.95 -9.18 12.67
N LEU A 62 -8.97 -9.21 11.81
CA LEU A 62 -10.08 -10.15 11.92
C LEU A 62 -9.63 -11.60 11.71
N ILE A 63 -8.77 -11.83 10.73
CA ILE A 63 -8.19 -13.15 10.45
C ILE A 63 -7.38 -13.63 11.64
N ILE A 64 -6.48 -12.78 12.18
CA ILE A 64 -5.65 -13.13 13.34
C ILE A 64 -6.50 -13.45 14.57
N ARG A 65 -7.58 -12.70 14.82
CA ARG A 65 -8.48 -12.95 15.97
C ARG A 65 -9.37 -14.16 15.77
N HIS A 66 -9.97 -14.32 14.60
CA HIS A 66 -11.16 -15.15 14.43
C HIS A 66 -11.01 -16.32 13.47
N ALA A 67 -9.92 -16.41 12.69
CA ALA A 67 -9.75 -17.52 11.76
C ALA A 67 -9.79 -18.88 12.49
N ARG A 68 -10.57 -19.81 11.95
CA ARG A 68 -10.75 -21.17 12.48
C ARG A 68 -9.77 -22.17 11.86
N GLY A 69 -9.13 -21.78 10.76
CA GLY A 69 -8.06 -22.52 10.11
C GLY A 69 -6.83 -22.76 11.00
N GLU A 70 -5.85 -23.47 10.44
CA GLU A 70 -4.63 -23.87 11.15
C GLU A 70 -3.88 -22.69 11.75
N THR A 71 -3.68 -21.62 10.98
CA THR A 71 -3.01 -20.39 11.43
C THR A 71 -3.65 -19.83 12.70
N GLY A 72 -4.98 -19.65 12.71
CA GLY A 72 -5.69 -19.13 13.88
C GLY A 72 -5.59 -20.06 15.10
N ARG A 73 -5.63 -21.39 14.89
CA ARG A 73 -5.42 -22.37 15.98
C ARG A 73 -4.00 -22.30 16.56
N LEU A 74 -2.99 -22.20 15.70
CA LEU A 74 -1.59 -22.09 16.11
C LEU A 74 -1.33 -20.80 16.89
N LEU A 75 -1.85 -19.66 16.42
CA LEU A 75 -1.72 -18.37 17.11
C LEU A 75 -2.37 -18.38 18.49
N ARG A 76 -3.58 -18.96 18.61
CA ARG A 76 -4.26 -19.12 19.91
C ARG A 76 -3.50 -20.05 20.85
N ARG A 77 -3.04 -21.20 20.35
CA ARG A 77 -2.22 -22.15 21.14
C ARG A 77 -0.93 -21.52 21.63
N ALA A 78 -0.31 -20.66 20.83
CA ALA A 78 0.90 -19.93 21.19
C ALA A 78 0.62 -18.70 22.08
N GLY A 79 -0.63 -18.33 22.34
CA GLY A 79 -1.00 -17.10 23.05
C GLY A 79 -0.49 -15.82 22.36
N ALA A 80 -0.28 -15.84 21.04
CA ALA A 80 0.42 -14.78 20.31
C ALA A 80 -0.50 -13.71 19.71
N VAL A 81 -1.83 -13.93 19.73
CA VAL A 81 -2.83 -13.07 19.08
C VAL A 81 -2.73 -11.62 19.56
N GLU A 82 -2.90 -11.38 20.86
CA GLU A 82 -2.90 -10.02 21.42
C GLU A 82 -1.54 -9.33 21.29
N GLU A 83 -0.44 -10.09 21.38
CA GLU A 83 0.90 -9.55 21.19
C GLU A 83 1.14 -9.09 19.74
N ILE A 84 0.72 -9.87 18.75
CA ILE A 84 0.82 -9.49 17.34
C ILE A 84 -0.04 -8.27 17.03
N LEU A 85 -1.27 -8.22 17.56
CA LEU A 85 -2.13 -7.06 17.40
C LEU A 85 -1.53 -5.80 18.05
N ALA A 86 -0.91 -5.95 19.24
CA ALA A 86 -0.17 -4.86 19.87
C ALA A 86 1.04 -4.38 19.03
N VAL A 87 1.65 -5.24 18.22
CA VAL A 87 2.71 -4.82 17.28
C VAL A 87 2.13 -3.89 16.22
N TYR A 88 0.99 -4.25 15.63
CA TYR A 88 0.32 -3.45 14.58
C TYR A 88 -0.27 -2.15 15.14
N ASP A 89 -0.78 -2.18 16.36
CA ASP A 89 -1.30 -1.00 17.06
C ASP A 89 -0.18 -0.16 17.69
N ARG A 90 1.10 -0.57 17.52
CA ARG A 90 2.30 0.11 18.01
C ARG A 90 2.37 0.28 19.53
N THR A 91 1.65 -0.56 20.26
CA THR A 91 1.61 -0.61 21.73
C THR A 91 2.55 -1.68 22.30
N TYR A 92 3.06 -2.59 21.47
CA TYR A 92 4.01 -3.63 21.88
C TYR A 92 5.31 -3.02 22.45
N ARG A 93 5.93 -3.74 23.40
CA ARG A 93 7.22 -3.37 23.98
C ARG A 93 8.19 -4.54 23.86
N PRO A 94 9.41 -4.30 23.35
CA PRO A 94 10.00 -2.99 23.00
C PRO A 94 9.50 -2.41 21.64
N PRO A 95 9.50 -1.06 21.46
CA PRO A 95 8.89 -0.41 20.27
C PRO A 95 9.54 -0.73 18.94
N PHE A 96 10.84 -1.04 18.92
CA PHE A 96 11.54 -1.39 17.67
C PHE A 96 10.93 -2.62 16.97
N VAL A 97 10.19 -3.47 17.70
CA VAL A 97 9.49 -4.62 17.11
C VAL A 97 8.41 -4.17 16.13
N SER A 98 7.65 -3.13 16.48
CA SER A 98 6.71 -2.49 15.56
C SER A 98 7.44 -1.81 14.41
N ASP A 99 8.62 -1.20 14.64
CA ASP A 99 9.41 -0.60 13.56
C ASP A 99 9.96 -1.64 12.56
N ILE A 100 10.23 -2.88 13.00
CA ILE A 100 10.63 -4.00 12.11
C ILE A 100 9.50 -4.34 11.13
N VAL A 101 8.24 -4.23 11.55
CA VAL A 101 7.07 -4.56 10.71
C VAL A 101 6.61 -3.35 9.89
N SER A 102 6.63 -2.15 10.48
CA SER A 102 6.12 -0.92 9.86
C SER A 102 6.97 0.29 10.25
N SER A 103 7.76 0.79 9.28
CA SER A 103 8.63 1.98 9.36
C SER A 103 9.15 2.37 7.97
N GLN A 104 10.05 3.37 7.87
CA GLN A 104 10.71 3.65 6.58
C GLN A 104 11.70 2.53 6.16
N LEU A 105 12.22 1.74 7.10
CA LEU A 105 13.17 0.63 6.87
C LEU A 105 12.62 -0.68 7.45
N ASP A 106 11.34 -0.94 7.22
CA ASP A 106 10.70 -2.17 7.68
C ASP A 106 11.01 -3.38 6.81
N ALA A 107 10.66 -4.55 7.35
CA ALA A 107 10.81 -5.83 6.70
C ALA A 107 10.02 -5.94 5.38
N ASP A 108 8.88 -5.26 5.28
CA ASP A 108 8.01 -5.30 4.12
C ASP A 108 8.64 -4.55 2.93
N ARG A 109 8.93 -3.25 3.08
CA ARG A 109 9.54 -2.42 2.04
C ARG A 109 10.90 -2.93 1.61
N LEU A 110 11.68 -3.46 2.54
CA LEU A 110 12.97 -4.07 2.22
C LEU A 110 12.80 -5.36 1.37
N ASP A 111 11.70 -6.11 1.52
CA ASP A 111 11.46 -7.32 0.73
C ASP A 111 10.88 -6.99 -0.65
N TYR A 112 9.74 -6.29 -0.70
CA TYR A 112 8.99 -6.14 -1.96
C TYR A 112 9.78 -5.34 -2.99
N LEU A 113 10.56 -4.32 -2.61
CA LEU A 113 11.31 -3.53 -3.59
C LEU A 113 12.35 -4.37 -4.35
N LEU A 114 13.04 -5.26 -3.64
CA LEU A 114 14.03 -6.16 -4.25
C LEU A 114 13.35 -7.27 -5.04
N ARG A 115 12.30 -7.86 -4.47
CA ARG A 115 11.50 -8.90 -5.11
C ARG A 115 10.90 -8.40 -6.41
N ASP A 116 10.25 -7.24 -6.39
CA ASP A 116 9.57 -6.68 -7.55
C ASP A 116 10.57 -6.23 -8.60
N SER A 117 11.70 -5.62 -8.19
CA SER A 117 12.81 -5.32 -9.08
C SER A 117 13.34 -6.57 -9.79
N PHE A 118 13.48 -7.68 -9.05
CA PHE A 118 13.93 -8.95 -9.60
C PHE A 118 12.89 -9.56 -10.56
N MET A 119 11.62 -9.66 -10.16
CA MET A 119 10.56 -10.31 -10.93
C MET A 119 10.18 -9.51 -12.19
N THR A 120 10.24 -8.18 -12.14
CA THR A 120 9.97 -7.31 -13.30
C THR A 120 11.18 -7.11 -14.20
N GLY A 121 12.39 -7.39 -13.72
CA GLY A 121 13.65 -7.09 -14.41
C GLY A 121 14.05 -5.61 -14.37
N VAL A 122 13.29 -4.75 -13.69
CA VAL A 122 13.60 -3.32 -13.56
C VAL A 122 14.68 -3.11 -12.50
N ALA A 123 15.88 -2.74 -12.92
CA ALA A 123 17.05 -2.66 -12.04
C ALA A 123 17.04 -1.45 -11.07
N TYR A 124 16.14 -0.47 -11.24
CA TYR A 124 16.11 0.74 -10.40
C TYR A 124 15.83 0.47 -8.92
N GLY A 125 15.10 -0.61 -8.59
CA GLY A 125 14.79 -0.99 -7.22
C GLY A 125 15.91 -1.73 -6.49
N ARG A 126 17.06 -1.96 -7.12
CA ARG A 126 18.20 -2.63 -6.48
C ARG A 126 18.95 -1.67 -5.56
N TYR A 127 19.13 -2.09 -4.33
CA TYR A 127 19.93 -1.39 -3.32
C TYR A 127 20.71 -2.40 -2.47
N ASP A 128 21.72 -1.93 -1.74
CA ASP A 128 22.56 -2.79 -0.91
C ASP A 128 21.89 -3.19 0.41
N LEU A 129 21.09 -4.25 0.35
CA LEU A 129 20.41 -4.81 1.52
C LEU A 129 21.37 -5.28 2.61
N ASP A 130 22.46 -5.94 2.25
CA ASP A 130 23.39 -6.50 3.23
C ASP A 130 24.12 -5.39 3.99
N TRP A 131 24.43 -4.29 3.32
CA TRP A 131 24.97 -3.10 3.96
C TRP A 131 23.95 -2.41 4.87
N ILE A 132 22.68 -2.29 4.46
CA ILE A 132 21.60 -1.79 5.32
C ILE A 132 21.52 -2.65 6.58
N LEU A 133 21.36 -3.97 6.44
CA LEU A 133 21.21 -4.90 7.56
C LEU A 133 22.39 -4.83 8.53
N THR A 134 23.63 -4.80 8.01
CA THR A 134 24.86 -4.66 8.82
C THR A 134 24.91 -3.34 9.59
N ASN A 135 24.29 -2.30 9.06
CA ASN A 135 24.26 -0.96 9.63
C ASN A 135 22.96 -0.61 10.36
N LEU A 136 21.98 -1.51 10.48
CA LEU A 136 20.80 -1.28 11.31
C LEU A 136 21.18 -1.15 12.78
N ARG A 137 20.64 -0.14 13.45
CA ARG A 137 20.90 0.17 14.84
C ARG A 137 19.62 0.35 15.64
N LEU A 138 19.69 0.06 16.93
CA LEU A 138 18.72 0.49 17.92
C LEU A 138 19.24 1.77 18.57
N ALA A 139 18.43 2.82 18.53
CA ALA A 139 18.81 4.10 19.10
C ALA A 139 17.61 4.75 19.79
N ARG A 140 17.90 5.51 20.85
CA ARG A 140 16.90 6.33 21.52
C ARG A 140 16.68 7.60 20.72
N ARG A 141 15.44 8.07 20.62
CA ARG A 141 15.19 9.42 20.11
C ARG A 141 15.90 10.42 21.01
N GLY A 142 16.66 11.33 20.41
CA GLY A 142 17.20 12.47 21.15
C GLY A 142 16.05 13.23 21.79
N ARG A 143 16.20 13.69 23.04
CA ARG A 143 15.32 14.73 23.58
C ARG A 143 15.62 16.02 22.82
N GLU A 144 14.96 16.26 21.71
CA GLU A 144 14.94 17.59 21.10
C GLU A 144 13.70 18.34 21.58
N SER A 145 13.94 19.34 22.44
CA SER A 145 13.17 20.58 22.54
C SER A 145 11.63 20.52 22.69
N SER A 146 11.07 19.59 23.48
CA SER A 146 9.70 19.78 24.02
C SER A 146 9.57 21.00 24.96
N GLU A 147 10.66 21.71 25.27
CA GLU A 147 10.64 22.99 25.99
C GLU A 147 10.30 24.20 25.12
N ARG A 148 10.37 24.13 23.78
CA ARG A 148 10.01 25.28 22.92
C ARG A 148 8.51 25.42 22.61
N VAL A 149 7.68 24.45 23.01
CA VAL A 149 6.21 24.52 22.83
C VAL A 149 5.45 24.58 24.17
N ARG A 150 6.15 24.51 25.31
CA ARG A 150 5.56 24.70 26.65
C ARG A 150 5.89 26.06 27.25
N SER A 151 5.63 27.13 26.52
CA SER A 151 5.39 28.45 27.12
C SER A 151 4.08 29.04 26.60
N LYS A 152 2.97 28.55 27.16
CA LYS A 152 1.71 29.28 27.48
C LYS A 152 0.61 28.24 27.68
N GLY A 153 0.39 27.87 28.93
CA GLY A 153 -0.65 26.93 29.33
C GLY A 153 -0.50 26.57 30.80
N THR A 154 -0.97 27.46 31.66
CA THR A 154 -1.12 27.26 33.11
C THR A 154 -2.04 26.07 33.39
N GLY A 155 -1.61 25.12 34.23
CA GLY A 155 -2.49 24.07 34.75
C GLY A 155 -1.75 22.97 35.50
N ARG A 156 -1.93 22.95 36.83
CA ARG A 156 -1.39 21.98 37.82
C ARG A 156 -1.86 20.55 37.57
N GLY A 157 -1.06 19.56 38.00
CA GLY A 157 -1.62 18.30 38.53
C GLY A 157 -0.89 16.98 38.20
N ALA A 158 -0.01 16.59 39.12
CA ALA A 158 0.11 15.24 39.72
C ALA A 158 0.77 14.03 38.99
N ALA A 159 1.43 13.26 39.88
CA ALA A 159 1.86 11.88 39.82
C ALA A 159 3.15 11.53 39.05
N ALA A 160 4.26 11.63 39.79
CA ALA A 160 5.46 10.85 39.58
C ALA A 160 5.14 9.34 39.69
N SER A 161 5.51 8.57 38.66
CA SER A 161 5.73 7.14 38.76
C SER A 161 7.23 6.86 38.62
N THR A 162 7.82 6.47 39.75
CA THR A 162 9.19 6.01 39.89
C THR A 162 9.27 4.52 39.53
N GLY A 163 10.30 4.16 38.74
CA GLY A 163 10.82 2.78 38.63
C GLY A 163 10.41 2.00 37.37
N GLY A 164 11.24 2.07 36.32
CA GLY A 164 11.18 1.11 35.19
C GLY A 164 11.59 1.62 33.79
N GLY A 165 11.92 2.91 33.62
CA GLY A 165 11.99 3.55 32.29
C GLY A 165 13.40 3.82 31.74
N ARG A 166 14.19 2.79 31.37
CA ARG A 166 15.46 3.03 30.65
C ARG A 166 15.57 2.37 29.26
N ASP A 167 14.94 1.21 29.01
CA ASP A 167 15.07 0.50 27.71
C ASP A 167 13.84 0.57 26.78
N ASN A 168 12.76 1.21 27.22
CA ASN A 168 11.45 1.15 26.54
C ASN A 168 11.24 2.09 25.34
N ASP A 169 12.28 2.79 24.86
CA ASP A 169 12.16 3.75 23.75
C ASP A 169 13.22 3.57 22.65
N LEU A 170 13.79 2.36 22.55
CA LEU A 170 14.67 2.03 21.43
C LEU A 170 13.85 1.92 20.14
N ARG A 171 14.27 2.68 19.12
CA ARG A 171 13.69 2.68 17.78
C ARG A 171 14.68 2.12 16.78
N LEU A 172 14.16 1.57 15.69
CA LEU A 172 15.00 1.15 14.57
C LEU A 172 15.55 2.39 13.86
N ALA A 173 16.86 2.38 13.59
CA ALA A 173 17.62 3.46 12.99
C ALA A 173 18.74 2.87 12.12
N ILE A 174 19.46 3.72 11.39
CA ILE A 174 20.64 3.31 10.62
C ILE A 174 21.90 3.97 11.16
N ASN A 175 23.04 3.27 11.10
CA ASN A 175 24.33 3.80 11.54
C ASN A 175 24.68 5.09 10.78
N GLY A 176 24.68 6.22 11.49
CA GLY A 176 24.85 7.54 10.87
C GLY A 176 26.22 7.76 10.21
N LEU A 177 27.25 7.01 10.60
CA LEU A 177 28.60 7.17 10.08
C LEU A 177 28.89 6.33 8.82
N LYS A 178 28.12 5.27 8.58
CA LYS A 178 28.44 4.26 7.55
C LYS A 178 27.27 3.81 6.70
N GLY A 179 26.05 3.85 7.23
CA GLY A 179 24.87 3.31 6.56
C GLY A 179 24.07 4.32 5.74
N TYR A 180 24.36 5.62 5.84
CA TYR A 180 23.50 6.66 5.29
C TYR A 180 23.31 6.57 3.76
N HIS A 181 24.39 6.34 3.00
CA HIS A 181 24.32 6.20 1.54
C HIS A 181 23.46 5.02 1.09
N ALA A 182 23.46 3.91 1.82
CA ALA A 182 22.63 2.76 1.46
C ALA A 182 21.15 3.02 1.75
N ALA A 183 20.83 3.74 2.84
CA ALA A 183 19.47 4.23 3.06
C ALA A 183 19.04 5.26 2.00
N GLU A 184 19.93 6.14 1.56
CA GLU A 184 19.66 7.08 0.46
C GLU A 184 19.36 6.35 -0.85
N GLN A 185 20.20 5.36 -1.21
CA GLN A 185 19.99 4.50 -2.37
C GLN A 185 18.64 3.76 -2.29
N PHE A 186 18.28 3.24 -1.12
CA PHE A 186 16.99 2.58 -0.90
C PHE A 186 15.80 3.52 -1.19
N VAL A 187 15.84 4.76 -0.68
CA VAL A 187 14.76 5.73 -0.91
C VAL A 187 14.67 6.13 -2.38
N ILE A 188 15.81 6.34 -3.06
CA ILE A 188 15.85 6.61 -4.50
C ILE A 188 15.28 5.43 -5.29
N GLY A 189 15.72 4.22 -4.96
CA GLY A 189 15.27 3.00 -5.64
C GLY A 189 13.76 2.82 -5.50
N ARG A 190 13.22 3.06 -4.30
CA ARG A 190 11.77 3.11 -4.06
C ARG A 190 11.09 4.14 -4.95
N TYR A 191 11.56 5.38 -4.95
CA TYR A 191 11.00 6.45 -5.78
C TYR A 191 10.93 6.07 -7.27
N LEU A 192 12.02 5.49 -7.82
CA LEU A 192 12.05 5.06 -9.21
C LEU A 192 11.14 3.86 -9.49
N MET A 193 11.03 2.90 -8.57
CA MET A 193 10.14 1.75 -8.71
C MET A 193 8.66 2.18 -8.80
N TYR A 194 8.24 3.19 -8.04
CA TYR A 194 6.89 3.74 -8.17
C TYR A 194 6.62 4.29 -9.56
N GLN A 195 7.58 5.02 -10.14
CA GLN A 195 7.39 5.61 -11.46
C GLN A 195 7.41 4.56 -12.59
N GLN A 196 8.30 3.58 -12.50
CA GLN A 196 8.58 2.65 -13.60
C GLN A 196 7.71 1.40 -13.57
N VAL A 197 7.30 0.96 -12.37
CA VAL A 197 6.55 -0.28 -12.19
C VAL A 197 5.14 0.03 -11.68
N TYR A 198 5.01 0.57 -10.46
CA TYR A 198 3.70 0.65 -9.80
C TYR A 198 2.75 1.63 -10.51
N TYR A 199 3.27 2.72 -11.10
CA TYR A 199 2.50 3.71 -11.86
C TYR A 199 2.64 3.56 -13.38
N HIS A 200 3.12 2.41 -13.83
CA HIS A 200 3.22 2.13 -15.24
C HIS A 200 1.82 2.17 -15.89
N LYS A 201 1.67 3.00 -16.93
CA LYS A 201 0.39 3.33 -17.57
C LYS A 201 -0.43 2.10 -17.99
N THR A 202 0.25 1.05 -18.45
CA THR A 202 -0.40 -0.19 -18.90
C THR A 202 -0.93 -1.01 -17.72
N SER A 203 -0.19 -1.08 -16.62
CA SER A 203 -0.62 -1.79 -15.39
C SER A 203 -1.81 -1.07 -14.78
N ARG A 204 -1.71 0.25 -14.62
CA ARG A 204 -2.81 1.12 -14.17
C ARG A 204 -4.06 0.98 -15.04
N SER A 205 -3.90 0.92 -16.36
CA SER A 205 -5.02 0.69 -17.27
C SER A 205 -5.69 -0.67 -17.05
N ALA A 206 -4.92 -1.73 -16.80
CA ALA A 206 -5.48 -3.05 -16.52
C ALA A 206 -6.21 -3.06 -15.19
N GLU A 207 -5.63 -2.45 -14.14
CA GLU A 207 -6.28 -2.29 -12.83
C GLU A 207 -7.62 -1.56 -12.94
N GLN A 208 -7.67 -0.45 -13.69
CA GLN A 208 -8.92 0.29 -13.90
C GLN A 208 -9.98 -0.56 -14.61
N MET A 209 -9.59 -1.39 -15.57
CA MET A 209 -10.53 -2.30 -16.23
C MET A 209 -11.04 -3.38 -15.28
N ILE A 210 -10.17 -3.98 -14.45
CA ILE A 210 -10.57 -4.98 -13.44
C ILE A 210 -11.53 -4.34 -12.44
N ARG A 211 -11.18 -3.17 -11.88
CA ARG A 211 -12.03 -2.42 -10.96
C ARG A 211 -13.41 -2.18 -11.56
N THR A 212 -13.45 -1.72 -12.80
CA THR A 212 -14.69 -1.41 -13.50
C THR A 212 -15.50 -2.67 -13.84
N ALA A 213 -14.84 -3.80 -14.14
CA ALA A 213 -15.53 -5.08 -14.33
C ALA A 213 -16.21 -5.53 -13.04
N LEU A 214 -15.50 -5.45 -11.90
CA LEU A 214 -16.07 -5.76 -10.58
C LEU A 214 -17.20 -4.79 -10.22
N GLN A 215 -17.05 -3.49 -10.51
CA GLN A 215 -18.12 -2.52 -10.30
C GLN A 215 -19.34 -2.82 -11.16
N ARG A 216 -19.15 -3.16 -12.45
CA ARG A 216 -20.26 -3.52 -13.34
C ARG A 216 -20.97 -4.79 -12.90
N LEU A 217 -20.26 -5.76 -12.35
CA LEU A 217 -20.87 -6.95 -11.75
C LEU A 217 -21.84 -6.57 -10.62
N VAL A 218 -21.44 -5.68 -9.72
CA VAL A 218 -22.28 -5.19 -8.62
C VAL A 218 -23.46 -4.36 -9.16
N ASP A 219 -23.20 -3.45 -10.10
CA ASP A 219 -24.23 -2.58 -10.66
C ASP A 219 -25.29 -3.38 -11.44
N ALA A 220 -24.87 -4.32 -12.30
CA ALA A 220 -25.78 -5.16 -13.07
C ALA A 220 -26.65 -6.06 -12.17
N HIS A 221 -26.09 -6.55 -11.06
CA HIS A 221 -26.87 -7.25 -10.05
C HIS A 221 -27.89 -6.33 -9.37
N GLY A 222 -27.50 -5.10 -9.03
CA GLY A 222 -28.43 -4.09 -8.49
C GLY A 222 -29.54 -3.69 -9.46
N GLU A 223 -29.26 -3.65 -10.76
CA GLU A 223 -30.20 -3.32 -11.83
C GLU A 223 -31.20 -4.45 -12.15
N THR A 224 -30.74 -5.70 -12.13
CA THR A 224 -31.52 -6.85 -12.64
C THR A 224 -31.89 -7.90 -11.60
N GLY A 225 -31.26 -7.88 -10.43
CA GLY A 225 -31.32 -8.95 -9.42
C GLY A 225 -30.59 -10.25 -9.83
N ALA A 226 -30.09 -10.34 -11.06
CA ALA A 226 -29.43 -11.53 -11.58
C ALA A 226 -27.91 -11.39 -11.50
N LEU A 227 -27.23 -12.53 -11.32
CA LEU A 227 -25.78 -12.65 -11.47
C LEU A 227 -25.48 -13.48 -12.71
N PRO A 228 -24.29 -13.31 -13.31
CA PRO A 228 -23.84 -14.15 -14.41
C PRO A 228 -23.93 -15.66 -14.07
N ASP A 229 -24.15 -16.49 -15.07
CA ASP A 229 -24.14 -17.95 -14.95
C ASP A 229 -23.17 -18.54 -15.98
N PRO A 230 -22.13 -19.30 -15.57
CA PRO A 230 -21.81 -19.70 -14.20
C PRO A 230 -21.24 -18.56 -13.35
N CYS A 231 -21.51 -18.59 -12.04
CA CYS A 231 -20.84 -17.74 -11.05
C CYS A 231 -20.62 -18.52 -9.76
N ALA A 232 -19.38 -18.49 -9.27
CA ALA A 232 -18.98 -19.21 -8.07
C ALA A 232 -19.73 -18.68 -6.84
N ALA A 233 -20.11 -19.59 -5.93
CA ALA A 233 -20.87 -19.23 -4.73
C ALA A 233 -20.18 -18.16 -3.86
N SER A 234 -18.85 -18.14 -3.80
CA SER A 234 -18.10 -17.12 -3.08
C SER A 234 -18.25 -15.72 -3.70
N ILE A 235 -18.22 -15.61 -5.03
CA ILE A 235 -18.47 -14.34 -5.73
C ILE A 235 -19.93 -13.92 -5.54
N LYS A 236 -20.89 -14.86 -5.64
CA LYS A 236 -22.31 -14.57 -5.39
C LYS A 236 -22.53 -13.95 -4.02
N ARG A 237 -22.05 -14.63 -2.96
CA ARG A 237 -22.11 -14.12 -1.59
C ARG A 237 -21.45 -12.75 -1.46
N LEU A 238 -20.27 -12.56 -2.03
CA LEU A 238 -19.55 -11.28 -1.99
C LEU A 238 -20.40 -10.13 -2.53
N VAL A 239 -21.05 -10.33 -3.69
CA VAL A 239 -21.87 -9.29 -4.33
C VAL A 239 -23.16 -9.05 -3.54
N GLU A 240 -23.84 -10.13 -3.12
CA GLU A 240 -25.08 -10.07 -2.36
C GLU A 240 -24.91 -9.38 -0.99
N THR A 241 -23.80 -9.63 -0.30
CA THR A 241 -23.51 -9.00 1.00
C THR A 241 -22.76 -7.66 0.89
N ARG A 242 -22.46 -7.21 -0.34
CA ARG A 242 -21.65 -6.02 -0.62
C ARG A 242 -20.36 -5.99 0.20
N GLY A 243 -19.61 -7.09 0.17
CA GLY A 243 -18.33 -7.19 0.87
C GLY A 243 -18.41 -7.64 2.34
N SER A 244 -19.57 -7.54 2.99
CA SER A 244 -19.74 -7.94 4.39
C SER A 244 -19.74 -9.46 4.52
N LEU A 245 -18.55 -10.03 4.68
CA LEU A 245 -18.32 -11.47 4.68
C LEU A 245 -17.86 -11.98 6.04
N PRO A 246 -18.24 -13.21 6.43
CA PRO A 246 -17.52 -13.93 7.46
C PRO A 246 -16.06 -14.17 7.04
N VAL A 247 -15.14 -14.21 8.01
CA VAL A 247 -13.69 -14.43 7.76
C VAL A 247 -13.44 -15.65 6.88
N GLU A 248 -14.15 -16.75 7.11
CA GLU A 248 -13.95 -17.99 6.34
C GLU A 248 -14.40 -17.90 4.88
N ASP A 249 -15.35 -17.02 4.56
CA ASP A 249 -15.77 -16.77 3.18
C ASP A 249 -14.82 -15.78 2.49
N PHE A 250 -14.30 -14.79 3.22
CA PHE A 250 -13.24 -13.92 2.71
C PHE A 250 -11.97 -14.72 2.33
N LEU A 251 -11.56 -15.68 3.18
CA LEU A 251 -10.39 -16.53 2.93
C LEU A 251 -10.54 -17.49 1.72
N ARG A 252 -11.72 -17.56 1.11
CA ARG A 252 -11.98 -18.33 -0.13
C ARG A 252 -11.87 -17.47 -1.39
N LEU A 253 -11.62 -16.18 -1.25
CA LEU A 253 -11.45 -15.26 -2.36
C LEU A 253 -9.97 -15.20 -2.74
N ASP A 254 -9.68 -15.43 -4.02
CA ASP A 254 -8.35 -15.28 -4.60
C ASP A 254 -8.45 -14.80 -6.04
N ASP A 255 -7.32 -14.38 -6.64
CA ASP A 255 -7.29 -13.86 -8.00
C ASP A 255 -7.78 -14.89 -9.02
N TRP A 256 -7.49 -16.18 -8.80
CA TRP A 256 -7.84 -17.24 -9.74
C TRP A 256 -9.34 -17.44 -9.86
N LEU A 257 -10.07 -17.32 -8.75
CA LEU A 257 -11.53 -17.33 -8.70
C LEU A 257 -12.12 -16.28 -9.65
N PHE A 258 -11.60 -15.06 -9.62
CA PHE A 258 -12.08 -13.96 -10.47
C PHE A 258 -11.59 -14.08 -11.91
N LEU A 259 -10.33 -14.43 -12.13
CA LEU A 259 -9.79 -14.59 -13.49
C LEU A 259 -10.50 -15.73 -14.25
N SER A 260 -10.80 -16.83 -13.57
CA SER A 260 -11.60 -17.93 -14.13
C SER A 260 -13.02 -17.47 -14.45
N ALA A 261 -13.66 -16.73 -13.53
CA ALA A 261 -14.98 -16.17 -13.77
C ALA A 261 -15.00 -15.20 -14.96
N PHE A 262 -14.00 -14.32 -15.09
CA PHE A 262 -13.88 -13.42 -16.24
C PHE A 262 -13.75 -14.19 -17.56
N GLN A 263 -13.02 -15.30 -17.59
CA GLN A 263 -12.90 -16.14 -18.78
C GLN A 263 -14.25 -16.75 -19.19
N GLU A 264 -14.99 -17.32 -18.24
CA GLU A 264 -16.33 -17.86 -18.49
C GLU A 264 -17.30 -16.77 -18.99
N TRP A 265 -17.32 -15.62 -18.32
CA TRP A 265 -18.23 -14.51 -18.66
C TRP A 265 -17.91 -13.88 -20.02
N ALA A 266 -16.63 -13.84 -20.43
CA ALA A 266 -16.22 -13.40 -21.74
C ALA A 266 -16.76 -14.31 -22.86
N LEU A 267 -16.70 -15.63 -22.64
CA LEU A 267 -17.10 -16.65 -23.61
C LEU A 267 -18.61 -16.89 -23.66
N ALA A 268 -19.36 -16.47 -22.64
CA ALA A 268 -20.80 -16.65 -22.55
C ALA A 268 -21.55 -16.12 -23.80
N PRO A 269 -22.62 -16.80 -24.26
CA PRO A 269 -23.42 -16.32 -25.39
C PRO A 269 -24.01 -14.91 -25.18
N PRO A 270 -24.26 -14.13 -26.26
CA PRO A 270 -24.95 -12.85 -26.15
C PRO A 270 -26.28 -12.98 -25.40
N GLY A 271 -26.55 -12.04 -24.47
CA GLY A 271 -27.77 -12.03 -23.66
C GLY A 271 -27.73 -12.88 -22.39
N LYS A 272 -26.69 -13.69 -22.15
CA LYS A 272 -26.52 -14.45 -20.90
C LYS A 272 -25.78 -13.69 -19.80
N VAL A 273 -24.90 -12.78 -20.20
CA VAL A 273 -24.13 -11.91 -19.31
C VAL A 273 -24.34 -10.47 -19.77
N ASP A 274 -24.34 -9.54 -18.81
CA ASP A 274 -24.39 -8.11 -19.09
C ASP A 274 -23.37 -7.71 -20.19
N PRO A 275 -23.77 -6.98 -21.25
CA PRO A 275 -22.91 -6.69 -22.37
C PRO A 275 -21.62 -5.93 -22.00
N ILE A 276 -21.69 -5.02 -21.01
CA ILE A 276 -20.53 -4.24 -20.57
C ILE A 276 -19.59 -5.14 -19.78
N LEU A 277 -20.12 -5.93 -18.82
CA LEU A 277 -19.32 -6.88 -18.06
C LEU A 277 -18.60 -7.88 -18.98
N ARG A 278 -19.32 -8.42 -19.96
CA ARG A 278 -18.77 -9.36 -20.94
C ARG A 278 -17.65 -8.75 -21.78
N ASP A 279 -17.82 -7.53 -22.31
CA ASP A 279 -16.76 -6.85 -23.08
C ASP A 279 -15.53 -6.57 -22.22
N LEU A 280 -15.71 -6.08 -20.99
CA LEU A 280 -14.60 -5.83 -20.07
C LEU A 280 -13.84 -7.13 -19.75
N CYS A 281 -14.55 -8.22 -19.45
CA CYS A 281 -13.94 -9.53 -19.20
C CYS A 281 -13.18 -10.06 -20.43
N ASP A 282 -13.73 -9.94 -21.63
CA ASP A 282 -13.05 -10.34 -22.87
C ASP A 282 -11.79 -9.50 -23.12
N ARG A 283 -11.85 -8.19 -22.87
CA ARG A 283 -10.66 -7.33 -22.99
C ARG A 283 -9.57 -7.67 -21.98
N ILE A 284 -9.93 -7.95 -20.73
CA ILE A 284 -8.97 -8.32 -19.68
C ILE A 284 -8.28 -9.64 -20.06
N THR A 285 -9.07 -10.67 -20.37
CA THR A 285 -8.58 -12.03 -20.68
C THR A 285 -7.78 -12.10 -21.98
N ARG A 286 -8.13 -11.29 -22.99
CA ARG A 286 -7.36 -11.17 -24.25
C ARG A 286 -6.32 -10.05 -24.24
N ARG A 287 -6.09 -9.40 -23.09
CA ARG A 287 -5.16 -8.27 -22.92
C ARG A 287 -5.37 -7.12 -23.92
N ARG A 288 -6.62 -6.86 -24.32
CA ARG A 288 -7.04 -5.71 -25.13
C ARG A 288 -7.28 -4.48 -24.25
N LEU A 289 -6.21 -4.04 -23.60
CA LEU A 289 -6.24 -3.01 -22.57
C LEU A 289 -6.68 -1.64 -23.11
N PHE A 290 -7.26 -0.83 -22.22
CA PHE A 290 -7.55 0.57 -22.51
C PHE A 290 -6.27 1.34 -22.86
N LYS A 291 -6.45 2.40 -23.65
CA LYS A 291 -5.42 3.39 -23.91
C LYS A 291 -5.48 4.46 -22.83
N THR A 292 -4.36 5.11 -22.59
CA THR A 292 -4.23 6.12 -21.55
C THR A 292 -3.66 7.41 -22.12
N VAL A 293 -4.17 8.56 -21.71
CA VAL A 293 -3.49 9.86 -21.87
C VAL A 293 -3.17 10.43 -20.50
N ARG A 294 -2.02 11.10 -20.38
CA ARG A 294 -1.65 11.82 -19.16
C ARG A 294 -2.28 13.21 -19.21
N LEU A 295 -3.01 13.56 -18.17
CA LEU A 295 -3.62 14.88 -18.04
C LEU A 295 -2.64 15.84 -17.34
N THR A 296 -2.59 17.08 -17.81
CA THR A 296 -2.05 18.19 -17.00
C THR A 296 -3.10 18.53 -15.93
N ALA A 297 -2.67 18.99 -14.75
CA ALA A 297 -3.49 19.07 -13.53
C ALA A 297 -4.66 20.09 -13.55
N GLY A 298 -5.19 20.43 -14.73
CA GLY A 298 -6.25 21.41 -14.95
C GLY A 298 -7.69 20.88 -14.86
N SER A 299 -7.98 19.81 -14.10
CA SER A 299 -9.37 19.29 -13.98
C SER A 299 -10.36 20.25 -13.31
N ARG A 300 -9.87 21.32 -12.66
CA ARG A 300 -10.70 22.42 -12.12
C ARG A 300 -11.06 23.49 -13.15
N GLN A 301 -10.60 23.37 -14.39
CA GLN A 301 -10.95 24.30 -15.44
C GLN A 301 -12.33 23.96 -15.98
N LYS A 302 -13.23 24.95 -16.05
CA LYS A 302 -14.59 24.78 -16.61
C LYS A 302 -14.56 24.14 -18.01
N LEU A 303 -13.60 24.58 -18.84
CA LEU A 303 -13.37 24.06 -20.19
C LEU A 303 -13.02 22.56 -20.22
N PHE A 304 -12.39 22.02 -19.18
CA PHE A 304 -12.11 20.60 -19.07
C PHE A 304 -13.40 19.80 -18.82
N GLY A 305 -14.25 20.29 -17.91
CA GLY A 305 -15.56 19.69 -17.64
C GLY A 305 -16.44 19.64 -18.89
N GLU A 306 -16.55 20.77 -19.60
CA GLU A 306 -17.29 20.86 -20.88
C GLU A 306 -16.74 19.86 -21.92
N ALA A 307 -15.41 19.74 -22.04
CA ALA A 307 -14.80 18.78 -22.97
C ALA A 307 -15.06 17.31 -22.57
N ILE A 308 -15.12 17.00 -21.27
CA ILE A 308 -15.45 15.65 -20.76
C ILE A 308 -16.93 15.32 -20.98
N GLU A 309 -17.84 16.28 -20.83
CA GLU A 309 -19.27 16.10 -21.12
C GLU A 309 -19.50 15.81 -22.61
N GLU A 310 -18.89 16.59 -23.50
CA GLU A 310 -18.95 16.34 -24.94
C GLU A 310 -18.36 14.98 -25.34
N LEU A 311 -17.25 14.58 -24.71
CA LEU A 311 -16.67 13.26 -24.90
C LEU A 311 -17.64 12.17 -24.40
N SER A 312 -18.27 12.37 -23.26
CA SER A 312 -19.24 11.44 -22.69
C SER A 312 -20.40 11.20 -23.66
N ASP A 313 -20.91 12.24 -24.31
CA ASP A 313 -21.94 12.11 -25.34
C ASP A 313 -21.45 11.36 -26.59
N LEU A 314 -20.21 11.60 -27.00
CA LEU A 314 -19.63 10.88 -28.13
C LEU A 314 -19.42 9.39 -27.82
N PHE A 315 -19.03 9.06 -26.59
CA PHE A 315 -18.94 7.69 -26.10
C PHE A 315 -20.30 6.99 -26.15
N ARG A 316 -21.36 7.64 -25.62
CA ARG A 316 -22.73 7.12 -25.69
C ARG A 316 -23.17 6.85 -27.13
N LYS A 317 -22.92 7.80 -28.05
CA LYS A 317 -23.20 7.64 -29.50
C LYS A 317 -22.46 6.48 -30.15
N LYS A 318 -21.31 6.07 -29.60
CA LYS A 318 -20.51 4.92 -30.07
C LYS A 318 -20.80 3.63 -29.32
N GLY A 319 -21.81 3.62 -28.44
CA GLY A 319 -22.20 2.43 -27.67
C GLY A 319 -21.32 2.16 -26.45
N PHE A 320 -20.51 3.13 -26.00
CA PHE A 320 -19.72 3.03 -24.78
C PHE A 320 -20.38 3.86 -23.67
N ASP A 321 -20.77 3.23 -22.56
CA ASP A 321 -21.18 3.97 -21.35
C ASP A 321 -19.95 4.65 -20.71
N PRO A 322 -19.89 6.00 -20.65
CA PRO A 322 -18.74 6.72 -20.11
C PRO A 322 -18.38 6.31 -18.68
N ARG A 323 -19.34 5.84 -17.86
CA ARG A 323 -19.09 5.40 -16.48
C ARG A 323 -18.11 4.24 -16.39
N TYR A 324 -18.08 3.38 -17.42
CA TYR A 324 -17.23 2.18 -17.46
C TYR A 324 -16.10 2.28 -18.49
N TYR A 325 -16.23 3.17 -19.49
CA TYR A 325 -15.28 3.27 -20.59
C TYR A 325 -14.49 4.58 -20.62
N LEU A 326 -14.82 5.58 -19.80
CA LEU A 326 -14.08 6.85 -19.70
C LEU A 326 -13.64 7.05 -18.24
N LEU A 327 -12.51 6.44 -17.87
CA LEU A 327 -12.11 6.29 -16.48
C LEU A 327 -10.97 7.25 -16.13
N GLU A 328 -11.14 8.02 -15.06
CA GLU A 328 -10.05 8.77 -14.46
C GLU A 328 -9.24 7.86 -13.52
N ASP A 329 -7.92 7.87 -13.70
CA ASP A 329 -6.95 7.21 -12.83
C ASP A 329 -6.11 8.27 -12.12
N ASP A 330 -6.24 8.32 -10.81
CA ASP A 330 -5.45 9.18 -9.92
C ASP A 330 -4.45 8.30 -9.15
N ALA A 331 -3.21 8.29 -9.63
CA ALA A 331 -2.09 7.66 -8.93
C ALA A 331 -1.32 8.74 -8.18
N THR A 332 -1.36 8.69 -6.85
CA THR A 332 -0.64 9.63 -5.98
C THR A 332 0.25 8.85 -5.02
N ASP A 333 1.56 9.09 -5.08
CA ASP A 333 2.53 8.58 -4.10
C ASP A 333 3.16 9.73 -3.32
N LEU A 334 3.57 9.41 -2.10
CA LEU A 334 4.47 10.21 -1.27
C LEU A 334 5.77 9.42 -1.11
N PRO A 335 6.81 9.73 -1.92
CA PRO A 335 8.03 8.93 -1.99
C PRO A 335 8.72 8.77 -0.64
N TYR A 336 8.67 9.84 0.16
CA TYR A 336 9.23 9.89 1.50
C TYR A 336 8.39 10.81 2.39
N ARG A 337 8.11 10.36 3.61
CA ARG A 337 7.40 11.13 4.64
C ARG A 337 8.41 11.49 5.72
N ASP A 338 8.31 12.70 6.25
CA ASP A 338 9.05 13.07 7.45
C ASP A 338 8.15 13.02 8.70
N LEU A 339 8.78 13.25 9.86
CA LEU A 339 8.08 13.26 11.14
C LEU A 339 6.97 14.33 11.19
N ALA A 340 7.24 15.55 10.68
CA ALA A 340 6.27 16.64 10.67
C ALA A 340 5.05 16.34 9.79
N TYR A 341 5.23 15.66 8.66
CA TYR A 341 4.12 15.17 7.85
C TYR A 341 3.32 14.10 8.60
N SER A 342 4.03 13.15 9.22
CA SER A 342 3.41 12.07 9.97
C SER A 342 2.53 12.60 11.10
N ASP A 343 3.05 13.57 11.86
CA ASP A 343 2.34 14.24 12.97
C ASP A 343 1.11 15.01 12.49
N ARG A 344 1.23 15.78 11.39
CA ARG A 344 0.08 16.50 10.80
C ARG A 344 -1.05 15.58 10.35
N MET A 345 -0.70 14.39 9.88
CA MET A 345 -1.67 13.39 9.42
C MET A 345 -2.17 12.48 10.55
N GLY A 346 -1.66 12.62 11.78
CA GLY A 346 -1.97 11.72 12.89
C GLY A 346 -1.52 10.28 12.63
N THR A 347 -0.53 10.09 11.77
CA THR A 347 0.01 8.78 11.37
C THR A 347 1.25 8.43 12.18
N ALA A 348 1.65 7.15 12.15
CA ALA A 348 2.85 6.71 12.83
C ALA A 348 4.07 7.52 12.36
N PRO A 349 4.96 7.94 13.28
CA PRO A 349 6.11 8.76 12.91
C PRO A 349 7.10 7.93 12.07
N GLU A 350 7.14 8.20 10.77
CA GLU A 350 7.95 7.48 9.79
C GLU A 350 9.07 8.37 9.26
N ASP A 351 10.29 8.19 9.77
CA ASP A 351 11.52 8.78 9.22
C ASP A 351 12.71 7.87 9.58
N ILE A 352 13.78 7.91 8.78
CA ILE A 352 15.00 7.13 8.99
C ILE A 352 15.92 7.92 9.93
N GLY A 353 15.98 7.50 11.19
CA GLY A 353 16.90 8.08 12.16
C GLY A 353 18.36 7.65 11.94
N LEU A 354 19.29 8.59 12.11
CA LEU A 354 20.73 8.33 12.10
C LEU A 354 21.24 8.07 13.52
N ALA A 355 21.66 6.85 13.79
CA ALA A 355 22.18 6.42 15.08
C ALA A 355 23.69 6.70 15.20
N VAL A 356 24.06 7.49 16.22
CA VAL A 356 25.44 7.69 16.65
C VAL A 356 25.51 7.50 18.17
N ARG A 357 26.38 6.58 18.63
CA ARG A 357 26.56 6.26 20.06
C ARG A 357 25.24 5.96 20.80
N GLY A 358 24.32 5.23 20.14
CA GLY A 358 23.03 4.79 20.72
C GLY A 358 21.93 5.86 20.77
N ARG A 359 22.15 7.03 20.16
CA ARG A 359 21.15 8.11 20.03
C ARG A 359 20.89 8.43 18.57
N ILE A 360 19.65 8.76 18.27
CA ILE A 360 19.28 9.37 16.99
C ILE A 360 19.74 10.83 17.06
N VAL A 361 20.65 11.22 16.17
CA VAL A 361 21.25 12.57 16.12
C VAL A 361 20.73 13.44 14.97
N GLY A 362 19.86 12.87 14.15
CA GLY A 362 19.22 13.52 13.01
C GLY A 362 18.44 12.50 12.18
N TYR A 363 17.71 12.99 11.20
CA TYR A 363 16.88 12.20 10.31
C TYR A 363 17.25 12.40 8.86
N MET A 364 16.98 11.39 8.03
CA MET A 364 17.29 11.42 6.62
C MET A 364 16.54 12.51 5.84
N SER A 365 15.39 12.95 6.34
CA SER A 365 14.64 14.07 5.78
C SER A 365 15.33 15.43 5.95
N GLU A 366 16.34 15.55 6.82
CA GLU A 366 17.03 16.81 7.05
C GLU A 366 17.97 17.14 5.89
N ARG A 367 17.90 18.39 5.39
CA ARG A 367 18.75 18.88 4.30
C ARG A 367 20.25 18.76 4.58
N SER A 368 20.66 18.91 5.84
CA SER A 368 22.04 18.72 6.31
C SER A 368 22.51 17.26 6.23
N VAL A 369 21.57 16.31 6.20
CA VAL A 369 21.83 14.88 6.12
C VAL A 369 21.79 14.38 4.68
N SER A 370 20.68 14.64 3.97
CA SER A 370 20.53 14.30 2.56
C SER A 370 19.77 15.41 1.84
N PRO A 371 20.48 16.28 1.09
CA PRO A 371 19.85 17.27 0.21
C PRO A 371 18.94 16.63 -0.83
N LEU A 372 19.21 15.38 -1.22
CA LEU A 372 18.45 14.67 -2.22
C LEU A 372 17.11 14.20 -1.65
N ILE A 373 17.08 13.59 -0.46
CA ILE A 373 15.83 13.14 0.17
C ILE A 373 14.98 14.35 0.58
N ASP A 374 15.62 15.41 1.07
CA ASP A 374 14.95 16.70 1.31
C ASP A 374 14.25 17.24 0.05
N SER A 375 14.82 17.04 -1.14
CA SER A 375 14.23 17.53 -2.41
C SER A 375 13.00 16.74 -2.88
N ILE A 376 12.81 15.50 -2.40
CA ILE A 376 11.71 14.62 -2.81
C ILE A 376 10.71 14.30 -1.69
N ARG A 377 11.00 14.66 -0.44
CA ARG A 377 10.10 14.41 0.69
C ARG A 377 8.83 15.25 0.59
N ASN A 378 7.71 14.72 1.10
CA ASN A 378 6.46 15.45 1.27
C ASN A 378 5.86 16.11 0.01
N GLU A 379 6.41 15.87 -1.18
CA GLU A 379 5.84 16.29 -2.45
C GLU A 379 5.02 15.14 -3.05
N PRO A 380 3.67 15.20 -2.99
CA PRO A 380 2.86 14.17 -3.62
C PRO A 380 3.07 14.20 -5.12
N ARG A 381 3.53 13.09 -5.69
CA ARG A 381 3.65 12.96 -7.14
C ARG A 381 2.34 12.40 -7.65
N LYS A 382 1.49 13.31 -8.13
CA LYS A 382 0.20 13.00 -8.72
C LYS A 382 0.34 12.77 -10.23
N LEU A 383 0.02 11.56 -10.67
CA LEU A 383 -0.12 11.19 -12.06
C LEU A 383 -1.61 10.98 -12.35
N LEU A 384 -2.22 12.00 -12.95
CA LEU A 384 -3.59 11.93 -13.42
C LEU A 384 -3.61 11.40 -14.87
N ARG A 385 -4.37 10.34 -15.10
CA ARG A 385 -4.56 9.74 -16.42
C ARG A 385 -6.03 9.55 -16.72
N LEU A 386 -6.36 9.56 -18.01
CA LEU A 386 -7.66 9.13 -18.51
C LEU A 386 -7.47 7.82 -19.25
N CYS A 387 -8.24 6.79 -18.91
CA CYS A 387 -8.23 5.46 -19.51
C CYS A 387 -9.50 5.25 -20.35
N PHE A 388 -9.35 4.76 -21.58
CA PHE A 388 -10.47 4.59 -22.51
C PHE A 388 -10.22 3.52 -23.59
N PRO A 389 -11.26 2.96 -24.24
CA PRO A 389 -11.11 2.04 -25.37
C PRO A 389 -10.28 2.61 -26.52
N GLY A 390 -9.41 1.80 -27.12
CA GLY A 390 -8.58 2.24 -28.24
C GLY A 390 -9.34 2.83 -29.43
N ALA A 391 -10.59 2.41 -29.65
CA ALA A 391 -11.47 2.96 -30.69
C ALA A 391 -11.80 4.45 -30.49
N MET A 392 -11.72 4.95 -29.25
CA MET A 392 -12.01 6.34 -28.90
C MET A 392 -10.76 7.24 -28.89
N ARG A 393 -9.57 6.71 -29.20
CA ARG A 393 -8.30 7.44 -29.08
C ARG A 393 -8.26 8.75 -29.85
N ALA A 394 -8.59 8.73 -31.14
CA ALA A 394 -8.56 9.93 -31.97
C ALA A 394 -9.55 11.00 -31.47
N ALA A 395 -10.69 10.59 -30.92
CA ALA A 395 -11.66 11.51 -30.35
C ALA A 395 -11.12 12.18 -29.07
N VAL A 396 -10.55 11.38 -28.16
CA VAL A 396 -9.98 11.88 -26.90
C VAL A 396 -8.80 12.81 -27.16
N GLU A 397 -7.83 12.40 -27.99
CA GLU A 397 -6.64 13.20 -28.28
C GLU A 397 -7.00 14.53 -28.96
N ARG A 398 -8.02 14.54 -29.83
CA ARG A 398 -8.49 15.77 -30.47
C ARG A 398 -9.20 16.71 -29.50
N ARG A 399 -10.08 16.18 -28.64
CA ARG A 399 -10.90 17.00 -27.73
C ARG A 399 -10.12 17.48 -26.52
N LEU A 400 -9.22 16.66 -25.99
CA LEU A 400 -8.41 16.99 -24.81
C LEU A 400 -7.00 17.47 -25.16
N LYS A 401 -6.71 17.79 -26.43
CA LYS A 401 -5.39 18.29 -26.86
C LYS A 401 -4.81 19.37 -25.93
N PRO A 402 -5.58 20.37 -25.45
CA PRO A 402 -5.04 21.41 -24.55
C PRO A 402 -4.68 20.91 -23.15
N PHE A 403 -5.23 19.77 -22.73
CA PHE A 403 -5.14 19.22 -21.39
C PHE A 403 -4.24 17.97 -21.31
N ILE A 404 -3.72 17.50 -22.44
CA ILE A 404 -2.82 16.36 -22.49
C ILE A 404 -1.38 16.84 -22.32
N ALA A 405 -0.66 16.24 -21.37
CA ALA A 405 0.77 16.50 -21.22
C ALA A 405 1.51 15.98 -22.47
N GLY A 406 2.36 16.82 -23.07
CA GLY A 406 3.21 16.38 -24.18
C GLY A 406 4.05 15.16 -23.80
N GLU A 407 4.25 14.22 -24.72
CA GLU A 407 4.94 12.93 -24.47
C GLU A 407 6.41 13.06 -24.02
N ARG A 408 6.95 14.28 -23.91
CA ARG A 408 8.31 14.56 -23.40
C ARG A 408 8.27 14.84 -21.89
N GLN A 409 8.00 13.83 -21.06
CA GLN A 409 8.49 13.66 -19.68
C GLN A 409 7.86 12.46 -18.99
#